data_AF-A0A7C8CPQ5-F1
#
_entry.id   AF-A0A7C8CPQ5-F1
#
_cell.length_a   1.000
_cell.length_b   1.000
_cell.length_c   1.000
_cell.angle_alpha   90.00
_cell.angle_beta   90.00
_cell.angle_gamma   90.00
#
_symmetry.space_group_name_H-M   'P 1'
#
loop_
_entity.id
_entity.type
_entity.pdbx_description
1 polymer ?
#
loop_
_entity_poly.entity_id
_entity_poly.type
_entity_poly.pdbx_seq_one_letter_code
_entity_poly.pdbx_strand_id
1 'polypeptide(L)'
;MCDVDSTGGADCDGDGLDDSCETDTDGDGTPDDCEADDFIRGNANNDGNVDLGDGILILGYLFSGDAIPCLDAADCDDNGQVDITDAIYLFTYQFAGGAAPLAPFPACGTDPTDGDALDCLVTTCP
;
A
#
# COMPACT_ATOMS: atom_id res chain seq x y z
N MET A 1 3.18 -22.00 18.55
CA MET A 1 4.40 -21.30 19.00
C MET A 1 5.23 -21.22 17.75
N CYS A 2 5.33 -20.03 17.17
CA CYS A 2 6.34 -19.77 16.15
C CYS A 2 7.70 -19.92 16.83
N ASP A 3 8.64 -20.56 16.14
CA ASP A 3 9.90 -20.96 16.75
C ASP A 3 10.76 -19.71 16.97
N VAL A 4 11.10 -19.42 18.23
CA VAL A 4 11.88 -18.22 18.61
C VAL A 4 13.37 -18.43 18.30
N ASP A 5 13.79 -19.64 17.94
CA ASP A 5 15.10 -19.87 17.38
C ASP A 5 15.12 -21.04 16.37
N SER A 6 15.92 -20.87 15.31
CA SER A 6 16.59 -21.96 14.56
C SER A 6 16.08 -22.42 13.18
N THR A 7 15.49 -21.56 12.35
CA THR A 7 15.54 -21.75 10.88
C THR A 7 15.88 -20.44 10.18
N GLY A 8 16.71 -20.50 9.13
CA GLY A 8 17.07 -19.31 8.35
C GLY A 8 15.93 -18.86 7.43
N GLY A 9 14.76 -18.60 8.00
CA GLY A 9 13.62 -17.95 7.36
C GLY A 9 13.83 -16.44 7.21
N ALA A 10 12.87 -15.76 6.60
CA ALA A 10 12.84 -14.31 6.53
C ALA A 10 12.38 -13.73 7.89
N ASP A 11 12.84 -12.51 8.18
CA ASP A 11 12.51 -11.68 9.34
C ASP A 11 12.39 -10.25 8.78
N CYS A 12 11.31 -10.03 8.04
CA CYS A 12 11.05 -8.88 7.19
C CYS A 12 10.60 -7.68 8.03
N ASP A 13 9.84 -7.92 9.10
CA ASP A 13 9.43 -6.88 10.05
C ASP A 13 10.52 -6.56 11.11
N GLY A 14 11.53 -7.44 11.24
CA GLY A 14 12.69 -7.26 12.11
C GLY A 14 12.39 -7.47 13.60
N ASP A 15 11.28 -8.13 13.94
CA ASP A 15 10.89 -8.40 15.32
C ASP A 15 11.70 -9.56 15.96
N GLY A 16 12.47 -10.28 15.13
CA GLY A 16 13.33 -11.38 15.54
C GLY A 16 12.59 -12.72 15.67
N LEU A 17 11.38 -12.82 15.14
CA LEU A 17 10.65 -14.06 14.85
C LEU A 17 10.84 -14.43 13.36
N ASP A 18 10.48 -15.67 13.01
CA ASP A 18 10.52 -16.14 11.62
C ASP A 18 9.13 -15.92 10.99
N ASP A 19 9.06 -15.15 9.90
CA ASP A 19 7.81 -14.70 9.24
C ASP A 19 7.00 -15.85 8.64
N SER A 20 7.53 -17.08 8.65
CA SER A 20 6.81 -18.30 8.22
C SER A 20 5.44 -18.54 8.88
N CYS A 21 5.10 -17.78 9.93
CA CYS A 21 3.80 -17.83 10.61
C CYS A 21 3.05 -16.50 10.65
N GLU A 22 3.54 -15.48 9.93
CA GLU A 22 2.91 -14.17 9.82
C GLU A 22 1.72 -14.19 8.88
N THR A 23 1.04 -13.04 8.78
CA THR A 23 -0.16 -12.92 7.96
C THR A 23 0.26 -12.97 6.49
N ASP A 24 -0.47 -13.78 5.74
CA ASP A 24 -0.41 -13.89 4.28
C ASP A 24 -1.87 -13.70 3.86
N THR A 25 -2.25 -12.44 3.64
CA THR A 25 -3.63 -12.01 3.42
C THR A 25 -4.11 -12.39 2.02
N ASP A 26 -3.21 -12.39 1.04
CA ASP A 26 -3.53 -12.66 -0.36
C ASP A 26 -3.39 -14.17 -0.75
N GLY A 27 -2.66 -14.94 0.06
CA GLY A 27 -2.46 -16.38 -0.06
C GLY A 27 -1.40 -16.79 -1.08
N ASP A 28 -0.46 -15.91 -1.45
CA ASP A 28 0.58 -16.18 -2.45
C ASP A 28 1.75 -17.05 -1.91
N GLY A 29 1.85 -17.15 -0.58
CA GLY A 29 2.88 -17.89 0.14
C GLY A 29 4.08 -17.06 0.60
N THR A 30 4.04 -15.74 0.40
CA THR A 30 4.91 -14.72 0.97
C THR A 30 4.15 -14.02 2.11
N PRO A 31 4.74 -13.84 3.29
CA PRO A 31 4.11 -13.02 4.33
C PRO A 31 3.94 -11.56 3.86
N ASP A 32 2.84 -10.91 4.25
CA ASP A 32 2.51 -9.52 3.86
C ASP A 32 3.68 -8.57 4.16
N ASP A 33 4.34 -8.73 5.31
CA ASP A 33 5.49 -7.92 5.74
C ASP A 33 6.76 -8.17 4.90
N CYS A 34 6.78 -9.25 4.11
CA CYS A 34 7.84 -9.61 3.16
C CYS A 34 7.52 -9.25 1.70
N GLU A 35 6.34 -8.73 1.43
CA GLU A 35 5.92 -8.36 0.09
C GLU A 35 6.51 -7.02 -0.31
N ALA A 36 6.99 -6.97 -1.56
CA ALA A 36 7.39 -5.74 -2.21
C ALA A 36 6.55 -5.61 -3.47
N ASP A 37 5.27 -5.31 -3.27
CA ASP A 37 4.33 -5.15 -4.35
C ASP A 37 4.63 -3.88 -5.14
N ASP A 38 4.70 -4.02 -6.46
CA ASP A 38 4.73 -2.86 -7.33
C ASP A 38 3.34 -2.22 -7.35
N PHE A 39 3.25 -0.92 -7.12
CA PHE A 39 2.01 -0.15 -7.25
C PHE A 39 2.26 1.23 -7.85
N ILE A 40 1.19 1.99 -8.07
CA ILE A 40 1.28 3.42 -8.42
C ILE A 40 0.63 4.20 -7.29
N ARG A 41 1.40 5.00 -6.57
CA ARG A 41 0.90 5.85 -5.48
C ARG A 41 -0.16 6.80 -6.01
N GLY A 42 -1.32 6.77 -5.38
CA GLY A 42 -2.52 7.50 -5.80
C GLY A 42 -3.46 6.76 -6.76
N ASN A 43 -3.12 5.56 -7.25
CA ASN A 43 -4.00 4.70 -8.07
C ASN A 43 -4.79 3.74 -7.16
N ALA A 44 -5.55 4.29 -6.22
CA ALA A 44 -6.27 3.54 -5.20
C ALA A 44 -7.29 2.56 -5.79
N ASN A 45 -7.87 2.84 -6.97
CA ASN A 45 -8.84 1.96 -7.61
C ASN A 45 -8.20 0.88 -8.50
N ASN A 46 -6.86 0.90 -8.61
CA ASN A 46 -6.04 -0.04 -9.37
C ASN A 46 -6.45 -0.15 -10.86
N ASP A 47 -6.84 0.97 -11.49
CA ASP A 47 -7.20 1.03 -12.91
C ASP A 47 -6.03 1.48 -13.83
N GLY A 48 -4.91 1.84 -13.21
CA GLY A 48 -3.66 2.23 -13.88
C GLY A 48 -3.55 3.73 -14.17
N ASN A 49 -4.56 4.52 -13.79
CA ASN A 49 -4.53 5.97 -13.85
C ASN A 49 -4.62 6.54 -12.45
N VAL A 50 -4.02 7.72 -12.24
CA VAL A 50 -4.17 8.48 -11.00
C VAL A 50 -5.10 9.64 -11.29
N ASP A 51 -6.36 9.52 -10.89
CA ASP A 51 -7.42 10.47 -11.18
C ASP A 51 -8.46 10.70 -10.05
N LEU A 52 -9.63 11.24 -10.41
CA LEU A 52 -10.67 11.56 -9.43
C LEU A 52 -11.32 10.29 -8.86
N GLY A 53 -11.35 9.20 -9.63
CA GLY A 53 -11.90 7.91 -9.24
C GLY A 53 -11.22 7.34 -8.02
N ASP A 54 -9.89 7.48 -7.93
CA ASP A 54 -9.09 7.02 -6.79
C ASP A 54 -9.48 7.75 -5.50
N GLY A 55 -9.52 9.08 -5.54
CA GLY A 55 -9.92 9.87 -4.37
C GLY A 55 -11.38 9.63 -3.97
N ILE A 56 -12.26 9.30 -4.91
CA ILE A 56 -13.63 8.87 -4.59
C ILE A 56 -13.62 7.51 -3.87
N LEU A 57 -12.81 6.55 -4.32
CA LEU A 57 -12.70 5.24 -3.67
C LEU A 57 -12.12 5.35 -2.25
N ILE A 58 -11.11 6.20 -2.04
CA ILE A 58 -10.57 6.48 -0.69
C ILE A 58 -11.69 6.98 0.24
N LEU A 59 -12.51 7.93 -0.21
CA LEU A 59 -13.66 8.39 0.58
C LEU A 59 -14.72 7.29 0.79
N GLY A 60 -14.91 6.42 -0.21
CA GLY A 60 -15.78 5.25 -0.12
C GLY A 60 -15.32 4.26 0.95
N TYR A 61 -14.02 3.98 1.00
CA TYR A 61 -13.39 3.15 2.03
C TYR A 61 -13.61 3.73 3.43
N LEU A 62 -13.31 5.02 3.63
CA LEU A 62 -13.38 5.67 4.93
C LEU A 62 -14.81 5.79 5.48
N PHE A 63 -15.80 6.01 4.60
CA PHE A 63 -17.15 6.43 5.03
C PHE A 63 -18.28 5.48 4.59
N SER A 64 -18.04 4.58 3.65
CA SER A 64 -19.04 3.66 3.10
C SER A 64 -18.69 2.19 3.27
N GLY A 65 -17.46 1.87 3.70
CA GLY A 65 -16.99 0.49 3.87
C GLY A 65 -16.68 -0.19 2.53
N ASP A 66 -16.36 0.59 1.50
CA ASP A 66 -15.81 0.05 0.26
C ASP A 66 -14.43 -0.56 0.51
N ALA A 67 -14.02 -1.51 -0.34
CA ALA A 67 -12.69 -2.12 -0.25
C ALA A 67 -11.70 -1.35 -1.14
N ILE A 68 -10.46 -1.22 -0.67
CA ILE A 68 -9.33 -0.72 -1.44
C ILE A 68 -8.46 -1.94 -1.82
N PRO A 69 -8.12 -2.11 -3.12
CA PRO A 69 -7.23 -3.18 -3.58
C PRO A 69 -5.80 -3.09 -3.03
N CYS A 70 -5.29 -1.89 -2.81
CA CYS A 70 -3.90 -1.64 -2.42
C CYS A 70 -3.84 -0.39 -1.54
N LEU A 71 -3.55 -0.60 -0.25
CA LEU A 71 -3.58 0.44 0.77
C LEU A 71 -2.39 1.40 0.60
N ASP A 72 -1.23 0.93 0.11
CA ASP A 72 -0.11 1.84 -0.21
C ASP A 72 -0.44 2.79 -1.37
N ALA A 73 -1.19 2.31 -2.36
CA ALA A 73 -1.68 3.19 -3.43
C ALA A 73 -2.69 4.23 -2.90
N ALA A 74 -3.40 3.92 -1.82
CA ALA A 74 -4.35 4.83 -1.20
C ALA A 74 -3.72 5.82 -0.23
N ASP A 75 -2.57 5.49 0.38
CA ASP A 75 -1.73 6.43 1.13
C ASP A 75 -0.98 7.36 0.16
N CYS A 76 -1.68 8.43 -0.21
CA CYS A 76 -1.24 9.37 -1.24
C CYS A 76 -0.19 10.35 -0.72
N ASP A 77 -0.17 10.60 0.59
CA ASP A 77 0.81 11.49 1.22
C ASP A 77 1.97 10.77 1.92
N ASP A 78 2.00 9.43 1.84
CA ASP A 78 3.09 8.53 2.23
C ASP A 78 3.42 8.64 3.73
N ASN A 79 2.37 8.56 4.56
CA ASN A 79 2.47 8.75 6.01
C ASN A 79 2.26 7.48 6.86
N GLY A 80 2.00 6.35 6.20
CA GLY A 80 1.68 5.05 6.78
C GLY A 80 0.23 4.91 7.24
N GLN A 81 -0.69 5.78 6.78
CA GLN A 81 -2.11 5.73 7.15
C GLN A 81 -3.00 6.19 6.01
N VAL A 82 -4.04 5.40 5.73
CA VAL A 82 -5.12 5.81 4.82
C VAL A 82 -6.18 6.60 5.60
N ASP A 83 -6.22 7.91 5.40
CA ASP A 83 -7.21 8.81 5.97
C ASP A 83 -7.75 9.86 4.96
N ILE A 84 -8.49 10.86 5.44
CA ILE A 84 -9.09 11.87 4.55
C ILE A 84 -8.04 12.79 3.91
N THR A 85 -6.83 12.91 4.49
CA THR A 85 -5.74 13.72 3.92
C THR A 85 -5.29 13.17 2.59
N ASP A 86 -5.37 11.87 2.35
CA ASP A 86 -4.99 11.23 1.09
C ASP A 86 -5.88 11.66 -0.08
N ALA A 87 -7.20 11.59 0.13
CA ALA A 87 -8.15 12.07 -0.87
C ALA A 87 -7.95 13.58 -1.15
N ILE A 88 -7.69 14.37 -0.10
CA ILE A 88 -7.40 15.81 -0.23
C ILE A 88 -6.09 16.03 -0.99
N TYR A 89 -5.05 15.27 -0.69
CA TYR A 89 -3.74 15.34 -1.34
C TYR A 89 -3.91 15.10 -2.84
N LEU A 90 -4.59 14.02 -3.21
CA LEU A 90 -4.81 13.66 -4.61
C LEU A 90 -5.64 14.71 -5.37
N PHE A 91 -6.72 15.22 -4.79
CA PHE A 91 -7.49 16.30 -5.41
C PHE A 91 -6.67 17.60 -5.54
N THR A 92 -5.80 17.89 -4.57
CA THR A 92 -4.92 19.06 -4.61
C THR A 92 -3.89 18.94 -5.72
N TYR A 93 -3.27 17.77 -5.88
CA TYR A 93 -2.40 17.47 -7.01
C TYR A 93 -3.12 17.67 -8.35
N GLN A 94 -4.31 17.07 -8.52
CA GLN A 94 -5.03 17.07 -9.79
C GLN A 94 -5.64 18.42 -10.19
N PHE A 95 -6.11 19.21 -9.22
CA PHE A 95 -6.94 20.39 -9.54
C PHE A 95 -6.39 21.72 -9.00
N ALA A 96 -5.45 21.69 -8.05
CA ALA A 96 -4.96 22.89 -7.38
C ALA A 96 -3.45 23.12 -7.54
N GLY A 97 -2.76 22.29 -8.33
CA GLY A 97 -1.31 22.40 -8.55
C GLY A 97 -0.50 22.01 -7.32
N GLY A 98 -1.00 21.04 -6.54
CA GLY A 98 -0.27 20.41 -5.44
C GLY A 98 0.99 19.66 -5.91
N ALA A 99 1.76 19.16 -4.94
CA ALA A 99 2.87 18.26 -5.22
C ALA A 99 2.34 16.96 -5.84
N ALA A 100 3.13 16.37 -6.74
CA ALA A 100 2.87 15.01 -7.19
C ALA A 100 3.16 14.02 -6.05
N PRO A 101 2.44 12.88 -6.00
CA PRO A 101 2.76 11.80 -5.06
C PRO A 101 4.23 11.42 -5.10
N LEU A 102 4.75 10.97 -3.95
CA LEU A 102 6.09 10.39 -3.89
C LEU A 102 6.15 9.10 -4.72
N ALA A 103 7.37 8.62 -4.97
CA ALA A 103 7.52 7.33 -5.63
C ALA A 103 6.83 6.25 -4.79
N PRO A 104 6.21 5.23 -5.41
CA PRO A 104 6.16 4.95 -6.85
C PRO A 104 5.09 5.75 -7.62
N PHE A 105 5.49 6.73 -8.42
CA PHE A 105 4.60 7.56 -9.24
C PHE A 105 5.37 8.22 -10.40
N PRO A 106 4.82 8.34 -11.63
CA PRO A 106 3.52 7.83 -12.10
C PRO A 106 3.59 6.40 -12.67
N ALA A 107 4.71 5.73 -12.48
CA ALA A 107 4.93 4.37 -12.95
C ALA A 107 4.96 3.41 -11.76
N CYS A 108 4.68 2.15 -12.06
CA CYS A 108 4.81 1.05 -11.10
C CYS A 108 6.20 1.01 -10.48
N GLY A 109 6.24 0.67 -9.20
CA GLY A 109 7.45 0.35 -8.45
C GLY A 109 7.08 0.01 -7.01
N THR A 110 8.08 -0.44 -6.27
CA THR A 110 7.97 -0.72 -4.84
C THR A 110 7.87 0.57 -4.01
N ASP A 111 7.36 0.47 -2.80
CA ASP A 111 7.46 1.56 -1.82
C ASP A 111 8.94 1.81 -1.43
N PRO A 112 9.49 3.01 -1.63
CA PRO A 112 10.82 3.35 -1.12
C PRO A 112 10.84 3.75 0.36
N THR A 113 9.68 3.92 0.98
CA THR A 113 9.51 4.26 2.39
C THR A 113 9.49 2.97 3.20
N ASP A 114 10.58 2.72 3.93
CA ASP A 114 10.69 1.52 4.78
C ASP A 114 9.71 1.59 5.97
N GLY A 115 8.87 0.58 6.13
CA GLY A 115 8.25 0.23 7.40
C GLY A 115 6.93 0.90 7.75
N ASP A 116 6.03 1.11 6.78
CA ASP A 116 4.60 1.13 7.09
C ASP A 116 4.00 -0.28 7.03
N ALA A 117 2.87 -0.47 7.71
CA ALA A 117 2.16 -1.74 7.81
C ALA A 117 1.02 -1.82 6.78
N LEU A 118 1.16 -1.07 5.68
CA LEU A 118 0.19 -1.04 4.59
C LEU A 118 0.68 -2.01 3.51
N ASP A 119 -0.28 -2.60 2.79
CA ASP A 119 -0.04 -3.68 1.85
C ASP A 119 -0.80 -3.47 0.53
N CYS A 120 -0.47 -4.26 -0.48
CA CYS A 120 -1.07 -4.21 -1.81
C CYS A 120 -1.61 -5.56 -2.30
N LEU A 121 -2.57 -6.10 -1.56
CA LEU A 121 -3.30 -7.36 -1.82
C LEU A 121 -3.67 -7.64 -3.28
N VAL A 122 -3.98 -6.61 -4.07
CA VAL A 122 -4.15 -6.73 -5.51
C VAL A 122 -3.57 -5.52 -6.23
N THR A 123 -2.52 -5.76 -7.03
CA THR A 123 -1.95 -4.78 -7.96
C THR A 123 -2.12 -5.19 -9.44
N THR A 124 -2.26 -4.20 -10.33
CA THR A 124 -2.21 -4.39 -11.80
C THR A 124 -0.83 -4.10 -12.38
N CYS A 125 0.15 -3.75 -11.53
CA CYS A 125 1.53 -3.59 -11.96
C CYS A 125 2.13 -4.93 -12.43
N PRO A 126 2.97 -4.90 -13.49
CA PRO A 126 3.44 -6.10 -14.20
C PRO A 126 4.62 -6.84 -13.55
#